data_AF-A0A409YLS4-F1
#
_entry.id   AF-A0A409YLS4-F1
#
_cell.length_a   1.000
_cell.length_b   1.000
_cell.length_c   1.000
_cell.angle_alpha   90.00
_cell.angle_beta   90.00
_cell.angle_gamma   90.00
#
_symmetry.space_group_name_H-M   'P 1'
#
loop_
_entity.id
_entity.type
_entity.pdbx_description
1 polymer ?
#
loop_
_entity_poly.entity_id
_entity_poly.type
_entity_poly.pdbx_seq_one_letter_code
_entity_poly.pdbx_strand_id
1 'polypeptide(L)'
;MASLARLRLVKRLPTTASPLQKLSVRSVQTSADTTQLHFKPDDLAKGEPITLRLHEDSFKTYNCDLPELEVQITRDELLQMYKEMQTMRRMEMAADALYKAKLIRGFCHLAIGQEAVSVGLEHGITKDDRVITAYRCHPFAVMRGGTIKGVIGELLGRQCGMSHGKGGSMHIFTPTFFGGNGIVGAQVPVGAGVGFAQKYRGEKNCTFALYGDGASNQGQAKLWNLPTIFVCENNKYGMGTSAARSSSNTEYYTRGDKIPGLQVNGMDIIATKRAAEYARKWAVDDEKGPLLIEFVTYRYGGHSMSDPGTTYRTREEVQRMRSTQDPIRGLQKYIEEWGVASEQELKALDKEAKAEVDQAVEEAKQSPEPKAVDLWTDIYYKGTEPPRMRGREREEVHVY
;
A
#
# COMPACT_ATOMS: atom_id res chain seq x y z
N MET A 1 -40.71 -41.02 55.98
CA MET A 1 -39.79 -39.90 55.71
C MET A 1 -39.54 -39.85 54.21
N ALA A 2 -40.42 -39.33 53.35
CA ALA A 2 -40.87 -37.93 53.17
C ALA A 2 -39.79 -37.01 52.57
N SER A 3 -39.94 -36.67 51.27
CA SER A 3 -39.75 -35.33 50.65
C SER A 3 -39.39 -35.51 49.16
N LEU A 4 -40.39 -35.54 48.27
CA LEU A 4 -40.93 -34.41 47.47
C LEU A 4 -40.07 -34.03 46.25
N ALA A 5 -40.48 -34.58 45.10
CA ALA A 5 -40.10 -34.14 43.77
C ALA A 5 -40.58 -32.70 43.52
N ARG A 6 -39.68 -31.84 43.02
CA ARG A 6 -40.04 -30.53 42.45
C ARG A 6 -40.04 -30.63 40.93
N LEU A 7 -41.23 -30.67 40.34
CA LEU A 7 -41.43 -30.27 38.94
C LEU A 7 -41.12 -28.77 38.80
N ARG A 8 -40.20 -28.41 37.89
CA ARG A 8 -40.13 -27.06 37.33
C ARG A 8 -40.73 -27.09 35.93
N LEU A 9 -41.91 -26.48 35.78
CA LEU A 9 -42.50 -26.15 34.49
C LEU A 9 -41.61 -25.10 33.80
N VAL A 10 -40.95 -25.47 32.71
CA VAL A 10 -40.33 -24.50 31.79
C VAL A 10 -41.37 -24.18 30.72
N LYS A 11 -42.03 -23.03 30.83
CA LYS A 11 -42.85 -22.47 29.74
C LYS A 11 -41.93 -22.15 28.56
N ARG A 12 -42.07 -22.90 27.45
CA ARG A 12 -41.50 -22.52 26.16
C ARG A 12 -42.24 -21.27 25.66
N LEU A 13 -41.53 -20.15 25.56
CA LEU A 13 -41.97 -19.01 24.76
C LEU A 13 -41.79 -19.38 23.28
N PRO A 14 -42.78 -19.15 22.40
CA PRO A 14 -42.60 -19.37 20.98
C PRO A 14 -41.67 -18.29 20.41
N THR A 15 -40.47 -18.70 19.98
CA THR A 15 -39.61 -17.87 19.14
C THR A 15 -40.21 -17.82 17.75
N THR A 16 -40.99 -16.78 17.46
CA THR A 16 -41.27 -16.39 16.07
C THR A 16 -39.97 -15.83 15.49
N ALA A 17 -39.15 -16.71 14.89
CA ALA A 17 -38.06 -16.28 14.03
C ALA A 17 -38.71 -15.66 12.79
N SER A 18 -38.66 -14.32 12.68
CA SER A 18 -38.83 -13.71 11.37
C SER A 18 -37.67 -14.16 10.49
N PRO A 19 -37.88 -14.45 9.20
CA PRO A 19 -36.76 -14.66 8.31
C PRO A 19 -36.06 -13.31 8.19
N LEU A 20 -34.89 -13.19 8.81
CA LEU A 20 -33.90 -12.20 8.45
C LEU A 20 -33.70 -12.31 6.94
N GLN A 21 -34.28 -11.37 6.19
CA GLN A 21 -33.89 -11.12 4.82
C GLN A 21 -32.38 -10.91 4.86
N LYS A 22 -31.63 -11.90 4.37
CA LYS A 22 -30.22 -11.74 4.06
C LYS A 22 -30.16 -10.69 2.95
N LEU A 23 -30.13 -9.42 3.33
CA LEU A 23 -29.52 -8.38 2.53
C LEU A 23 -28.07 -8.84 2.37
N SER A 24 -27.79 -9.52 1.27
CA SER A 24 -26.42 -9.84 0.87
C SER A 24 -25.76 -8.48 0.62
N VAL A 25 -25.06 -7.98 1.62
CA VAL A 25 -24.16 -6.83 1.46
C VAL A 25 -23.07 -7.32 0.53
N ARG A 26 -23.22 -7.08 -0.78
CA ARG A 26 -22.24 -7.47 -1.81
C ARG A 26 -20.92 -6.84 -1.44
N SER A 27 -19.83 -7.61 -1.25
CA SER A 27 -18.49 -7.05 -1.02
C SER A 27 -18.00 -6.28 -2.25
N VAL A 28 -17.11 -5.29 -2.09
CA VAL A 28 -16.36 -4.75 -3.25
C VAL A 28 -15.71 -5.92 -3.97
N GLN A 29 -15.85 -5.95 -5.29
CA GLN A 29 -15.20 -6.98 -6.10
C GLN A 29 -13.68 -6.73 -6.13
N THR A 30 -12.92 -7.80 -6.32
CA THR A 30 -11.45 -7.73 -6.42
C THR A 30 -10.94 -8.17 -7.79
N SER A 31 -11.82 -8.29 -8.78
CA SER A 31 -11.44 -8.58 -10.15
C SER A 31 -10.73 -7.36 -10.76
N ALA A 32 -9.54 -7.58 -11.31
CA ALA A 32 -8.70 -6.51 -11.87
C ALA A 32 -9.05 -6.17 -13.33
N ASP A 33 -10.09 -6.79 -13.89
CA ASP A 33 -10.41 -6.83 -15.33
C ASP A 33 -11.90 -6.54 -15.63
N THR A 34 -12.53 -5.66 -14.86
CA THR A 34 -13.97 -5.34 -14.93
C THR A 34 -14.32 -3.93 -15.38
N THR A 35 -13.33 -3.06 -15.54
CA THR A 35 -13.48 -1.73 -16.14
C THR A 35 -13.81 -1.86 -17.62
N GLN A 36 -14.72 -1.00 -18.10
CA GLN A 36 -15.23 -1.05 -19.47
C GLN A 36 -14.76 0.16 -20.28
N LEU A 37 -14.45 -0.06 -21.55
CA LEU A 37 -14.21 1.00 -22.51
C LEU A 37 -15.54 1.65 -22.90
N HIS A 38 -15.68 2.95 -22.66
CA HIS A 38 -16.88 3.71 -23.03
C HIS A 38 -16.69 4.43 -24.38
N PHE A 39 -15.55 5.11 -24.55
CA PHE A 39 -15.20 5.78 -25.80
C PHE A 39 -13.71 5.64 -26.07
N LYS A 40 -13.38 5.35 -27.34
CA LYS A 40 -12.01 5.32 -27.85
C LYS A 40 -11.91 6.22 -29.06
N PRO A 41 -10.97 7.18 -29.10
CA PRO A 41 -10.73 7.97 -30.31
C PRO A 41 -10.14 7.10 -31.42
N ASP A 42 -10.31 7.53 -32.67
CA ASP A 42 -9.84 6.81 -33.85
C ASP A 42 -8.30 6.74 -33.92
N ASP A 43 -7.61 7.76 -33.38
CA ASP A 43 -6.14 7.86 -33.39
C ASP A 43 -5.56 8.09 -31.99
N LEU A 44 -5.32 6.99 -31.28
CA LEU A 44 -4.70 6.99 -29.95
C LEU A 44 -3.27 7.56 -29.93
N ALA A 45 -2.57 7.58 -31.07
CA ALA A 45 -1.19 8.05 -31.14
C ALA A 45 -1.06 9.57 -30.99
N LYS A 46 -2.17 10.31 -31.13
CA LYS A 46 -2.21 11.76 -30.88
C LYS A 46 -2.33 12.15 -29.40
N GLY A 47 -2.38 11.17 -28.50
CA GLY A 47 -2.48 11.41 -27.06
C GLY A 47 -3.88 11.80 -26.59
N GLU A 48 -4.90 11.65 -27.45
CA GLU A 48 -6.29 11.90 -27.07
C GLU A 48 -6.73 10.91 -25.97
N PRO A 49 -7.45 11.38 -24.94
CA PRO A 49 -7.87 10.52 -23.84
C PRO A 49 -8.96 9.52 -24.30
N ILE A 50 -8.87 8.34 -23.71
CA ILE A 50 -9.88 7.28 -23.77
C ILE A 50 -10.83 7.49 -22.58
N THR A 51 -12.13 7.33 -22.81
CA THR A 51 -13.12 7.34 -21.74
C THR A 51 -13.41 5.92 -21.29
N LEU A 52 -13.18 5.66 -20.01
CA LEU A 52 -13.43 4.37 -19.37
C LEU A 52 -14.55 4.52 -18.35
N ARG A 53 -15.27 3.43 -18.11
CA ARG A 53 -16.26 3.31 -17.04
C ARG A 53 -15.85 2.20 -16.08
N LEU A 54 -15.49 2.60 -14.87
CA LEU A 54 -15.27 1.68 -13.75
C LEU A 54 -16.56 0.92 -13.43
N HIS A 55 -16.42 -0.34 -13.02
CA HIS A 55 -17.55 -1.14 -12.57
C HIS A 55 -18.21 -0.53 -11.32
N GLU A 56 -19.52 -0.69 -11.17
CA GLU A 56 -20.29 -0.09 -10.06
C GLU A 56 -19.84 -0.60 -8.68
N ASP A 57 -19.43 -1.87 -8.61
CA ASP A 57 -18.89 -2.48 -7.39
C ASP A 57 -17.38 -2.21 -7.16
N SER A 58 -16.76 -1.30 -7.93
CA SER A 58 -15.35 -0.88 -7.69
C SER A 58 -15.20 -0.02 -6.44
N PHE A 59 -16.30 0.61 -6.00
CA PHE A 59 -16.33 1.49 -4.83
C PHE A 59 -17.51 1.18 -3.91
N LYS A 60 -17.31 1.43 -2.62
CA LYS A 60 -18.40 1.63 -1.65
C LYS A 60 -18.08 2.79 -0.76
N THR A 61 -19.10 3.52 -0.34
CA THR A 61 -18.93 4.70 0.51
C THR A 61 -19.55 4.53 1.89
N TYR A 62 -19.04 5.32 2.81
CA TYR A 62 -19.55 5.50 4.16
C TYR A 62 -19.52 7.00 4.47
N ASN A 63 -20.69 7.64 4.57
CA ASN A 63 -20.83 9.07 4.84
C ASN A 63 -20.11 10.01 3.84
N CYS A 64 -19.91 9.58 2.58
CA CYS A 64 -19.40 10.41 1.49
C CYS A 64 -20.05 10.04 0.14
N ASP A 65 -19.91 10.93 -0.83
CA ASP A 65 -20.40 10.72 -2.20
C ASP A 65 -19.56 9.68 -2.93
N LEU A 66 -20.19 8.94 -3.84
CA LEU A 66 -19.49 7.99 -4.71
C LEU A 66 -18.56 8.73 -5.67
N PRO A 67 -17.30 8.28 -5.87
CA PRO A 67 -16.45 8.80 -6.94
C PRO A 67 -17.13 8.59 -8.31
N GLU A 68 -16.94 9.53 -9.23
CA GLU A 68 -17.48 9.33 -10.59
C GLU A 68 -16.77 8.14 -11.23
N LEU A 69 -17.58 7.26 -11.83
CA LEU A 69 -17.12 6.02 -12.44
C LEU A 69 -16.52 6.23 -13.83
N GLU A 70 -16.84 7.35 -14.48
CA GLU A 70 -16.23 7.72 -15.75
C GLU A 70 -14.84 8.32 -15.51
N VAL A 71 -13.84 7.81 -16.21
CA VAL A 71 -12.44 8.21 -16.09
C VAL A 71 -11.89 8.48 -17.49
N GLN A 72 -11.24 9.63 -17.66
CA GLN A 72 -10.46 9.95 -18.84
C GLN A 72 -9.02 9.55 -18.61
N ILE A 73 -8.43 8.78 -19.53
CA ILE A 73 -7.04 8.32 -19.41
C ILE A 73 -6.38 8.25 -20.77
N THR A 74 -5.11 8.63 -20.85
CA THR A 74 -4.36 8.56 -22.10
C THR A 74 -3.73 7.18 -22.32
N ARG A 75 -3.40 6.87 -23.57
CA ARG A 75 -2.61 5.69 -23.93
C ARG A 75 -1.30 5.62 -23.13
N ASP A 76 -0.55 6.71 -23.12
CA ASP A 76 0.79 6.74 -22.51
C ASP A 76 0.73 6.52 -21.00
N GLU A 77 -0.30 7.04 -20.35
CA GLU A 77 -0.54 6.83 -18.92
C GLU A 77 -0.85 5.36 -18.60
N LEU A 78 -1.66 4.68 -19.40
CA LEU A 78 -1.92 3.23 -19.26
C LEU A 78 -0.62 2.42 -19.40
N LEU A 79 0.20 2.72 -20.41
CA LEU A 79 1.47 2.03 -20.64
C LEU A 79 2.49 2.32 -19.55
N GLN A 80 2.53 3.55 -19.04
CA GLN A 80 3.39 3.93 -17.93
C GLN A 80 3.01 3.19 -16.65
N MET A 81 1.72 3.16 -16.28
CA MET A 81 1.26 2.39 -15.11
C MET A 81 1.55 0.89 -15.25
N TYR A 82 1.40 0.33 -16.45
CA TYR A 82 1.77 -1.07 -16.73
C TYR A 82 3.26 -1.32 -16.48
N LYS A 83 4.13 -0.51 -17.10
CA LYS A 83 5.58 -0.63 -16.94
C LYS A 83 5.99 -0.47 -15.47
N GLU A 84 5.45 0.52 -14.76
CA GLU A 84 5.79 0.77 -13.37
C GLU A 84 5.37 -0.38 -12.44
N MET A 85 4.15 -0.92 -12.59
CA MET A 85 3.75 -2.09 -11.81
C MET A 85 4.66 -3.28 -12.09
N GLN A 86 5.06 -3.49 -13.35
CA GLN A 86 6.00 -4.55 -13.72
C GLN A 86 7.38 -4.30 -13.11
N THR A 87 7.91 -3.08 -13.17
CA THR A 87 9.19 -2.71 -12.55
C THR A 87 9.17 -2.95 -11.05
N MET A 88 8.09 -2.57 -10.35
CA MET A 88 7.95 -2.80 -8.90
C MET A 88 7.87 -4.29 -8.57
N ARG A 89 7.08 -5.07 -9.33
CA ARG A 89 7.02 -6.53 -9.22
C ARG A 89 8.40 -7.17 -9.39
N ARG A 90 9.17 -6.73 -10.38
CA ARG A 90 10.51 -7.24 -10.67
C ARG A 90 11.52 -6.88 -9.58
N MET A 91 11.50 -5.65 -9.06
CA MET A 91 12.33 -5.24 -7.93
C MET A 91 12.07 -6.12 -6.70
N GLU A 92 10.80 -6.37 -6.38
CA GLU A 92 10.43 -7.22 -5.23
C GLU A 92 10.85 -8.69 -5.46
N MET A 93 10.74 -9.20 -6.69
CA MET A 93 11.25 -10.53 -7.04
C MET A 93 12.79 -10.62 -6.96
N ALA A 94 13.50 -9.54 -7.30
CA ALA A 94 14.95 -9.47 -7.11
C ALA A 94 15.30 -9.47 -5.61
N ALA A 95 14.56 -8.73 -4.78
CA ALA A 95 14.73 -8.76 -3.33
C ALA A 95 14.48 -10.16 -2.73
N ASP A 96 13.45 -10.88 -3.19
CA ASP A 96 13.22 -12.29 -2.82
C ASP A 96 14.44 -13.17 -3.11
N ALA A 97 14.98 -13.08 -4.33
CA ALA A 97 16.15 -13.86 -4.75
C ALA A 97 17.40 -13.52 -3.94
N LEU A 98 17.67 -12.23 -3.71
CA LEU A 98 18.81 -11.75 -2.94
C LEU A 98 18.72 -12.17 -1.46
N TYR A 99 17.52 -12.19 -0.88
CA TYR A 99 17.30 -12.70 0.47
C TYR A 99 17.55 -14.21 0.57
N LYS A 100 17.06 -14.99 -0.39
CA LYS A 100 17.33 -16.44 -0.45
C LYS A 100 18.81 -16.75 -0.62
N ALA A 101 19.52 -15.91 -1.37
CA ALA A 101 20.99 -15.94 -1.51
C ALA A 101 21.75 -15.42 -0.28
N LYS A 102 21.06 -15.05 0.81
CA LYS A 102 21.63 -14.53 2.06
C LYS A 102 22.38 -13.20 1.93
N LEU A 103 22.15 -12.47 0.85
CA LEU A 103 22.69 -11.13 0.66
C LEU A 103 21.85 -10.05 1.37
N ILE A 104 20.54 -10.29 1.50
CA ILE A 104 19.65 -9.51 2.37
C ILE A 104 19.42 -10.30 3.67
N ARG A 105 19.40 -9.60 4.80
CA ARG A 105 19.24 -10.15 6.15
C ARG A 105 18.15 -9.42 6.95
N GLY A 106 17.76 -9.99 8.09
CA GLY A 106 16.76 -9.38 8.96
C GLY A 106 15.36 -9.45 8.35
N PHE A 107 14.63 -8.34 8.41
CA PHE A 107 13.28 -8.27 7.84
C PHE A 107 13.31 -7.91 6.35
N CYS A 108 12.40 -8.51 5.58
CA CYS A 108 12.14 -8.14 4.19
C CYS A 108 10.67 -8.45 3.87
N HIS A 109 9.89 -7.41 3.55
CA HIS A 109 8.44 -7.49 3.35
C HIS A 109 8.07 -7.09 1.92
N LEU A 110 7.75 -8.07 1.08
CA LEU A 110 7.56 -7.87 -0.36
C LEU A 110 6.12 -7.46 -0.71
N ALA A 111 5.90 -6.39 -1.46
CA ALA A 111 4.57 -5.93 -1.90
C ALA A 111 3.99 -6.67 -3.12
N ILE A 112 4.52 -7.84 -3.48
CA ILE A 112 4.09 -8.63 -4.63
C ILE A 112 2.59 -8.94 -4.56
N GLY A 113 1.82 -8.46 -5.54
CA GLY A 113 0.36 -8.57 -5.65
C GLY A 113 -0.40 -7.30 -5.25
N GLN A 114 0.28 -6.29 -4.69
CA GLN A 114 -0.31 -5.03 -4.24
C GLN A 114 0.13 -3.83 -5.10
N GLU A 115 0.69 -4.07 -6.28
CA GLU A 115 1.31 -3.03 -7.12
C GLU A 115 0.32 -1.92 -7.49
N ALA A 116 -0.94 -2.29 -7.77
CA ALA A 116 -2.01 -1.36 -8.10
C ALA A 116 -2.25 -0.31 -7.01
N VAL A 117 -2.00 -0.63 -5.74
CA VAL A 117 -2.16 0.33 -4.64
C VAL A 117 -1.07 1.40 -4.72
N SER A 118 0.20 0.99 -4.78
CA SER A 118 1.33 1.95 -4.80
C SER A 118 1.38 2.77 -6.08
N VAL A 119 1.18 2.14 -7.24
CA VAL A 119 1.25 2.83 -8.55
C VAL A 119 0.00 3.69 -8.73
N GLY A 120 -1.19 3.17 -8.43
CA GLY A 120 -2.43 3.94 -8.57
C GLY A 120 -2.47 5.14 -7.63
N LEU A 121 -2.03 4.97 -6.38
CA LEU A 121 -1.91 6.11 -5.46
C LEU A 121 -0.98 7.17 -6.03
N GLU A 122 0.18 6.80 -6.57
CA GLU A 122 1.13 7.76 -7.14
C GLU A 122 0.56 8.54 -8.32
N HIS A 123 -0.16 7.87 -9.22
CA HIS A 123 -0.78 8.50 -10.40
C HIS A 123 -1.99 9.36 -10.06
N GLY A 124 -2.56 9.24 -8.86
CA GLY A 124 -3.68 10.07 -8.39
C GLY A 124 -3.27 11.27 -7.53
N ILE A 125 -1.97 11.47 -7.28
CA ILE A 125 -1.45 12.52 -6.39
C ILE A 125 -0.31 13.32 -7.04
N THR A 126 0.18 14.34 -6.33
CA THR A 126 1.34 15.14 -6.76
C THR A 126 2.61 14.75 -6.01
N LYS A 127 3.77 15.16 -6.52
CA LYS A 127 5.05 14.96 -5.83
C LYS A 127 5.17 15.77 -4.53
N ASP A 128 4.36 16.81 -4.34
CA ASP A 128 4.34 17.64 -3.13
C ASP A 128 3.45 17.08 -2.01
N ASP A 129 2.51 16.19 -2.34
CA ASP A 129 1.75 15.42 -1.35
C ASP A 129 2.68 14.52 -0.54
N ARG A 130 2.31 14.14 0.68
CA ARG A 130 3.17 13.32 1.54
C ARG A 130 2.63 11.91 1.68
N VAL A 131 3.52 10.94 1.72
CA VAL A 131 3.16 9.54 1.93
C VAL A 131 3.92 9.01 3.13
N ILE A 132 3.24 8.27 4.00
CA ILE A 132 3.84 7.52 5.09
C ILE A 132 3.18 6.15 5.20
N THR A 133 3.95 5.08 5.38
CA THR A 133 3.41 3.72 5.49
C THR A 133 4.17 2.88 6.51
N ALA A 134 3.76 1.63 6.68
CA ALA A 134 4.44 0.64 7.51
C ALA A 134 5.68 0.07 6.79
N TYR A 135 6.19 -1.06 7.26
CA TYR A 135 7.41 -1.70 6.75
C TYR A 135 7.32 -2.32 5.35
N ARG A 136 6.14 -2.45 4.75
CA ARG A 136 5.96 -2.96 3.37
C ARG A 136 5.99 -1.79 2.39
N CYS A 137 7.17 -1.20 2.22
CA CYS A 137 7.29 0.16 1.68
C CYS A 137 8.08 0.28 0.37
N HIS A 138 8.68 -0.80 -0.15
CA HIS A 138 9.65 -0.68 -1.24
C HIS A 138 9.12 0.05 -2.48
N PRO A 139 7.90 -0.25 -3.00
CA PRO A 139 7.37 0.46 -4.15
C PRO A 139 7.13 1.95 -3.87
N PHE A 140 6.55 2.28 -2.71
CA PHE A 140 6.32 3.67 -2.31
C PHE A 140 7.63 4.46 -2.24
N ALA A 141 8.70 3.86 -1.70
CA ALA A 141 10.00 4.51 -1.63
C ALA A 141 10.56 4.87 -3.00
N VAL A 142 10.44 3.98 -4.00
CA VAL A 142 10.87 4.29 -5.38
C VAL A 142 9.99 5.39 -5.98
N MET A 143 8.66 5.22 -5.93
CA MET A 143 7.72 6.14 -6.57
C MET A 143 7.78 7.56 -5.99
N ARG A 144 8.12 7.68 -4.70
CA ARG A 144 8.24 8.97 -4.00
C ARG A 144 9.65 9.56 -4.02
N GLY A 145 10.35 9.43 -5.14
CA GLY A 145 11.65 10.10 -5.36
C GLY A 145 12.88 9.30 -4.94
N GLY A 146 12.70 8.02 -4.62
CA GLY A 146 13.81 7.07 -4.48
C GLY A 146 14.23 6.49 -5.83
N THR A 147 15.14 5.52 -5.78
CA THR A 147 15.56 4.74 -6.95
C THR A 147 15.57 3.26 -6.60
N ILE A 148 15.43 2.39 -7.61
CA ILE A 148 15.53 0.93 -7.43
C ILE A 148 16.91 0.57 -6.86
N LYS A 149 17.98 1.20 -7.37
CA LYS A 149 19.33 1.04 -6.86
C LYS A 149 19.42 1.41 -5.38
N GLY A 150 18.85 2.54 -4.99
CA GLY A 150 18.85 2.99 -3.59
C GLY A 150 18.08 2.05 -2.67
N VAL A 151 16.93 1.55 -3.11
CA VAL A 151 16.15 0.56 -2.34
C VAL A 151 16.91 -0.76 -2.21
N ILE A 152 17.37 -1.34 -3.32
CA ILE A 152 18.15 -2.59 -3.29
C ILE A 152 19.46 -2.42 -2.50
N GLY A 153 20.14 -1.29 -2.66
CA GLY A 153 21.33 -0.93 -1.89
C GLY A 153 21.06 -0.90 -0.38
N GLU A 154 19.92 -0.35 0.03
CA GLU A 154 19.51 -0.34 1.44
C GLU A 154 19.20 -1.75 1.95
N LEU A 155 18.52 -2.58 1.15
CA LEU A 155 18.26 -3.99 1.49
C LEU A 155 19.55 -4.80 1.65
N LEU A 156 20.55 -4.52 0.82
CA LEU A 156 21.88 -5.15 0.86
C LEU A 156 22.80 -4.55 1.95
N GLY A 157 22.36 -3.50 2.65
CA GLY A 157 23.16 -2.80 3.67
C GLY A 157 24.38 -2.08 3.08
N ARG A 158 24.23 -1.41 1.92
CA ARG A 158 25.32 -0.74 1.19
C ARG A 158 25.24 0.78 1.31
N GLN A 159 26.37 1.47 1.08
CA GLN A 159 26.47 2.94 1.13
C GLN A 159 25.52 3.65 0.15
N CYS A 160 25.29 3.06 -1.03
CA CYS A 160 24.33 3.58 -2.01
C CYS A 160 22.87 3.45 -1.57
N GLY A 161 22.60 2.79 -0.44
CA GLY A 161 21.28 2.71 0.16
C GLY A 161 20.71 4.08 0.48
N MET A 162 19.38 4.21 0.38
CA MET A 162 18.65 5.45 0.66
C MET A 162 18.85 5.99 2.09
N SER A 163 19.16 5.10 3.03
CA SER A 163 19.50 5.41 4.44
C SER A 163 20.94 4.97 4.75
N HIS A 164 21.80 4.93 3.72
CA HIS A 164 23.21 4.57 3.79
C HIS A 164 23.48 3.20 4.43
N GLY A 165 22.57 2.24 4.26
CA GLY A 165 22.68 0.90 4.80
C GLY A 165 22.41 0.78 6.31
N LYS A 166 21.96 1.87 6.96
CA LYS A 166 21.63 1.87 8.40
C LYS A 166 20.20 1.39 8.70
N GLY A 167 19.28 1.56 7.76
CA GLY A 167 17.85 1.34 7.97
C GLY A 167 17.36 -0.05 7.58
N GLY A 168 17.89 -0.60 6.49
CA GLY A 168 17.41 -1.84 5.88
C GLY A 168 15.99 -1.72 5.31
N SER A 169 15.33 -2.87 5.10
CA SER A 169 14.02 -2.97 4.41
C SER A 169 12.92 -2.08 4.98
N MET A 170 12.90 -1.90 6.30
CA MET A 170 11.77 -1.25 6.94
C MET A 170 11.91 0.26 7.02
N HIS A 171 13.09 0.84 6.81
CA HIS A 171 13.39 2.23 7.17
C HIS A 171 14.06 2.99 6.00
N ILE A 172 13.25 3.26 4.99
CA ILE A 172 13.65 3.96 3.75
C ILE A 172 12.88 5.28 3.70
N PHE A 173 13.54 6.41 3.48
CA PHE A 173 12.93 7.74 3.52
C PHE A 173 13.27 8.54 2.26
N THR A 174 12.40 9.48 1.90
CA THR A 174 12.65 10.53 0.90
C THR A 174 12.07 11.85 1.40
N PRO A 175 12.33 13.00 0.75
CA PRO A 175 11.72 14.27 1.15
C PRO A 175 10.18 14.25 1.20
N THR A 176 9.53 13.41 0.40
CA THR A 176 8.05 13.32 0.30
C THR A 176 7.50 11.98 0.77
N PHE A 177 8.37 11.07 1.18
CA PHE A 177 8.05 9.79 1.80
C PHE A 177 8.63 9.70 3.21
N PHE A 178 7.77 9.81 4.21
CA PHE A 178 8.12 9.76 5.64
C PHE A 178 8.31 8.32 6.13
N GLY A 179 8.56 7.44 5.17
CA GLY A 179 9.25 6.19 5.33
C GLY A 179 8.39 4.98 5.60
N GLY A 180 9.10 3.85 5.62
CA GLY A 180 8.62 2.63 6.23
C GLY A 180 8.79 2.70 7.75
N ASN A 181 7.78 2.21 8.45
CA ASN A 181 7.74 2.24 9.91
C ASN A 181 7.54 0.83 10.46
N GLY A 182 8.46 0.40 11.32
CA GLY A 182 8.50 -0.96 11.88
C GLY A 182 7.48 -1.20 13.00
N ILE A 183 7.05 -0.14 13.69
CA ILE A 183 6.11 -0.23 14.82
C ILE A 183 4.68 -0.10 14.27
N VAL A 184 3.93 -1.21 14.35
CA VAL A 184 2.58 -1.33 13.79
C VAL A 184 1.65 -0.24 14.35
N GLY A 185 1.17 0.64 13.47
CA GLY A 185 0.21 1.70 13.79
C GLY A 185 0.86 3.04 14.14
N ALA A 186 2.16 3.07 14.50
CA ALA A 186 2.85 4.30 14.91
C ALA A 186 2.92 5.35 13.80
N GLN A 187 2.91 4.94 12.54
CA GLN A 187 2.93 5.85 11.40
C GLN A 187 1.61 6.61 11.19
N VAL A 188 0.50 6.12 11.74
CA VAL A 188 -0.82 6.76 11.60
C VAL A 188 -0.87 8.12 12.29
N PRO A 189 -0.53 8.26 13.60
CA PRO A 189 -0.47 9.57 14.24
C PRO A 189 0.66 10.44 13.68
N VAL A 190 1.77 9.86 13.23
CA VAL A 190 2.85 10.64 12.57
C VAL A 190 2.34 11.25 11.26
N GLY A 191 1.61 10.49 10.43
CA GLY A 191 0.98 11.00 9.21
C GLY A 191 -0.06 12.08 9.47
N ALA A 192 -0.85 11.95 10.54
CA ALA A 192 -1.73 13.03 10.98
C ALA A 192 -0.94 14.29 11.38
N GLY A 193 0.21 14.14 12.05
CA GLY A 193 1.12 15.24 12.36
C GLY A 193 1.72 15.93 11.13
N VAL A 194 2.07 15.16 10.09
CA VAL A 194 2.53 15.73 8.80
C VAL A 194 1.39 16.52 8.13
N GLY A 195 0.18 15.98 8.09
CA GLY A 195 -0.99 16.70 7.58
C GLY A 195 -1.33 17.96 8.39
N PHE A 196 -1.15 17.91 9.71
CA PHE A 196 -1.24 19.10 10.56
C PHE A 196 -0.18 20.15 10.18
N ALA A 197 1.07 19.75 9.95
CA ALA A 197 2.12 20.67 9.54
C ALA A 197 1.83 21.33 8.17
N GLN A 198 1.31 20.57 7.20
CA GLN A 198 0.87 21.10 5.90
C GLN A 198 -0.22 22.16 6.08
N LYS A 199 -1.26 21.82 6.87
CA LYS A 199 -2.33 22.76 7.20
C LYS A 199 -1.83 24.01 7.92
N TYR A 200 -0.94 23.83 8.90
CA TYR A 200 -0.38 24.91 9.70
C TYR A 200 0.42 25.91 8.84
N ARG A 201 1.09 25.42 7.80
CA ARG A 201 1.88 26.23 6.86
C ARG A 201 1.06 26.77 5.69
N GLY A 202 -0.23 26.42 5.59
CA GLY A 202 -1.08 26.80 4.46
C GLY A 202 -0.69 26.12 3.13
N GLU A 203 -0.03 24.96 3.20
CA GLU A 203 0.32 24.16 2.01
C GLU A 203 -0.95 23.55 1.39
N LYS A 204 -1.10 23.65 0.06
CA LYS A 204 -2.23 23.07 -0.68
C LYS A 204 -1.91 21.64 -1.12
N ASN A 205 -1.59 20.81 -0.12
CA ASN A 205 -1.19 19.42 -0.27
C ASN A 205 -1.86 18.56 0.82
N CYS A 206 -1.92 17.25 0.60
CA CYS A 206 -2.41 16.31 1.62
C CYS A 206 -1.36 15.28 1.99
N THR A 207 -1.63 14.55 3.08
CA THR A 207 -0.82 13.41 3.54
C THR A 207 -1.63 12.13 3.46
N PHE A 208 -1.10 11.12 2.78
CA PHE A 208 -1.61 9.75 2.81
C PHE A 208 -0.87 8.96 3.90
N ALA A 209 -1.62 8.56 4.94
CA ALA A 209 -1.14 7.79 6.08
C ALA A 209 -1.64 6.35 6.00
N LEU A 210 -0.80 5.46 5.46
CA LEU A 210 -1.14 4.08 5.16
C LEU A 210 -0.85 3.13 6.34
N TYR A 211 -1.68 2.11 6.47
CA TYR A 211 -1.57 1.04 7.46
C TYR A 211 -2.25 -0.24 6.95
N GLY A 212 -1.87 -1.41 7.48
CA GLY A 212 -2.50 -2.69 7.11
C GLY A 212 -3.75 -3.02 7.93
N ASP A 213 -4.52 -4.02 7.51
CA ASP A 213 -5.74 -4.47 8.21
C ASP A 213 -5.49 -4.82 9.70
N GLY A 214 -4.36 -5.46 10.02
CA GLY A 214 -3.97 -5.75 11.41
C GLY A 214 -3.62 -4.52 12.26
N ALA A 215 -3.35 -3.37 11.65
CA ALA A 215 -3.03 -2.11 12.32
C ALA A 215 -4.26 -1.19 12.51
N SER A 216 -5.40 -1.54 11.91
CA SER A 216 -6.62 -0.72 11.82
C SER A 216 -7.32 -0.40 13.16
N ASN A 217 -6.83 -0.95 14.27
CA ASN A 217 -7.35 -0.72 15.61
C ASN A 217 -6.65 0.45 16.34
N GLN A 218 -5.88 1.28 15.63
CA GLN A 218 -5.18 2.46 16.20
C GLN A 218 -5.86 3.78 15.81
N GLY A 219 -5.88 4.73 16.76
CA GLY A 219 -6.76 5.91 16.73
C GLY A 219 -6.57 6.86 15.53
N GLN A 220 -7.69 7.41 15.06
CA GLN A 220 -7.77 8.36 13.93
C GLN A 220 -8.18 9.76 14.43
N ALA A 221 -7.85 10.83 13.69
CA ALA A 221 -8.06 12.22 14.12
C ALA A 221 -9.02 13.00 13.18
N LYS A 222 -10.24 13.34 13.66
CA LYS A 222 -11.21 14.19 12.93
C LYS A 222 -11.27 15.64 13.43
N LEU A 223 -11.00 15.88 14.71
CA LEU A 223 -11.30 17.13 15.43
C LEU A 223 -10.74 18.39 14.73
N TRP A 224 -9.56 18.31 14.13
CA TRP A 224 -8.87 19.46 13.54
C TRP A 224 -9.04 19.61 12.03
N ASN A 225 -9.91 18.81 11.40
CA ASN A 225 -10.15 18.84 9.95
C ASN A 225 -8.84 18.88 9.14
N LEU A 226 -7.96 17.91 9.39
CA LEU A 226 -6.63 17.82 8.78
C LEU A 226 -6.73 17.32 7.33
N PRO A 227 -5.84 17.76 6.41
CA PRO A 227 -5.74 17.23 5.06
C PRO A 227 -5.01 15.87 5.06
N THR A 228 -5.51 14.91 5.85
CA THR A 228 -4.92 13.57 6.01
C THR A 228 -5.88 12.52 5.50
N ILE A 229 -5.41 11.73 4.53
CA ILE A 229 -6.10 10.55 4.02
C ILE A 229 -5.56 9.34 4.77
N PHE A 230 -6.40 8.70 5.57
CA PHE A 230 -6.08 7.45 6.24
C PHE A 230 -6.32 6.31 5.27
N VAL A 231 -5.36 5.39 5.09
CA VAL A 231 -5.47 4.33 4.09
C VAL A 231 -5.22 2.98 4.73
N CYS A 232 -6.22 2.11 4.69
CA CYS A 232 -6.11 0.71 5.08
C CYS A 232 -5.81 -0.16 3.85
N GLU A 233 -4.61 -0.74 3.79
CA GLU A 233 -4.26 -1.79 2.83
C GLU A 233 -4.77 -3.14 3.36
N ASN A 234 -6.01 -3.50 3.01
CA ASN A 234 -6.64 -4.75 3.43
C ASN A 234 -6.18 -5.90 2.54
N ASN A 235 -5.05 -6.52 2.89
CA ASN A 235 -4.54 -7.73 2.23
C ASN A 235 -5.05 -9.04 2.86
N LYS A 236 -6.10 -8.94 3.70
CA LYS A 236 -6.83 -10.02 4.39
C LYS A 236 -6.14 -10.63 5.61
N TYR A 237 -4.85 -10.37 5.86
CA TYR A 237 -4.08 -11.02 6.91
C TYR A 237 -3.06 -10.10 7.60
N GLY A 238 -3.32 -9.79 8.88
CA GLY A 238 -2.34 -9.25 9.81
C GLY A 238 -1.34 -10.32 10.26
N MET A 239 -0.15 -10.33 9.67
CA MET A 239 0.83 -11.42 9.83
C MET A 239 0.23 -12.79 9.47
N GLY A 240 -0.18 -13.58 10.46
CA GLY A 240 -0.84 -14.88 10.27
C GLY A 240 -2.29 -14.93 10.76
N THR A 241 -2.86 -13.81 11.19
CA THR A 241 -4.23 -13.71 11.66
C THR A 241 -5.12 -13.12 10.58
N SER A 242 -6.16 -13.83 10.16
CA SER A 242 -7.12 -13.32 9.18
C SER A 242 -7.94 -12.16 9.75
N ALA A 243 -8.39 -11.25 8.87
CA ALA A 243 -9.19 -10.09 9.25
C ALA A 243 -10.41 -10.45 10.13
N ALA A 244 -11.13 -11.52 9.79
CA ALA A 244 -12.30 -11.99 10.55
C ALA A 244 -11.97 -12.50 11.97
N ARG A 245 -10.71 -12.84 12.24
CA ARG A 245 -10.23 -13.27 13.57
C ARG A 245 -9.64 -12.13 14.39
N SER A 246 -9.19 -11.05 13.75
CA SER A 246 -8.59 -9.90 14.41
C SER A 246 -9.54 -8.72 14.60
N SER A 247 -10.65 -8.68 13.86
CA SER A 247 -11.56 -7.54 13.79
C SER A 247 -13.02 -7.98 13.85
N SER A 248 -13.81 -7.40 14.74
CA SER A 248 -15.27 -7.62 14.82
C SER A 248 -16.03 -6.94 13.68
N ASN A 249 -15.48 -5.84 13.15
CA ASN A 249 -15.93 -5.17 11.94
C ASN A 249 -14.78 -5.16 10.93
N THR A 250 -14.93 -5.95 9.85
CA THR A 250 -13.97 -6.08 8.74
C THR A 250 -14.24 -5.11 7.59
N GLU A 251 -15.23 -4.24 7.70
CA GLU A 251 -15.48 -3.13 6.79
C GLU A 251 -14.62 -1.94 7.24
N TYR A 252 -13.31 -2.02 6.98
CA TYR A 252 -12.33 -1.08 7.53
C TYR A 252 -12.61 0.38 7.15
N TYR A 253 -13.16 0.63 5.96
CA TYR A 253 -13.60 1.97 5.53
C TYR A 253 -14.66 2.61 6.45
N THR A 254 -15.41 1.84 7.24
CA THR A 254 -16.43 2.36 8.17
C THR A 254 -15.89 2.68 9.56
N ARG A 255 -14.64 2.28 9.86
CA ARG A 255 -14.09 2.30 11.22
C ARG A 255 -13.75 3.69 11.74
N GLY A 256 -13.78 4.69 10.86
CA GLY A 256 -13.56 6.09 11.22
C GLY A 256 -14.71 6.76 11.97
N ASP A 257 -15.88 6.11 12.10
CA ASP A 257 -17.12 6.64 12.70
C ASP A 257 -17.51 8.01 12.10
N LYS A 258 -16.95 9.09 12.64
CA LYS A 258 -17.14 10.47 12.13
C LYS A 258 -16.30 10.80 10.91
N ILE A 259 -15.30 9.99 10.59
CA ILE A 259 -14.49 10.15 9.37
C ILE A 259 -15.17 9.37 8.23
N PRO A 260 -15.56 10.05 7.13
CA PRO A 260 -16.12 9.37 5.97
C PRO A 260 -15.14 8.39 5.35
N GLY A 261 -15.67 7.40 4.63
CA GLY A 261 -14.93 6.23 4.18
C GLY A 261 -15.23 5.81 2.75
N LEU A 262 -14.21 5.30 2.05
CA LEU A 262 -14.31 4.74 0.71
C LEU A 262 -13.60 3.37 0.68
N GLN A 263 -14.34 2.28 0.43
CA GLN A 263 -13.76 0.99 0.08
C GLN A 263 -13.53 0.94 -1.43
N VAL A 264 -12.37 0.42 -1.84
CA VAL A 264 -11.90 0.43 -3.22
C VAL A 264 -11.41 -0.95 -3.61
N ASN A 265 -11.68 -1.36 -4.86
CA ASN A 265 -11.03 -2.52 -5.47
C ASN A 265 -9.51 -2.23 -5.62
N GLY A 266 -8.72 -2.70 -4.66
CA GLY A 266 -7.26 -2.51 -4.62
C GLY A 266 -6.47 -3.39 -5.59
N MET A 267 -7.17 -4.14 -6.46
CA MET A 267 -6.56 -4.95 -7.53
C MET A 267 -6.75 -4.30 -8.91
N ASP A 268 -7.65 -3.33 -9.06
CA ASP A 268 -7.82 -2.56 -10.30
C ASP A 268 -7.09 -1.21 -10.19
N ILE A 269 -6.03 -1.06 -10.99
CA ILE A 269 -5.17 0.13 -11.02
C ILE A 269 -5.92 1.43 -11.38
N ILE A 270 -6.97 1.35 -12.20
CA ILE A 270 -7.76 2.52 -12.60
C ILE A 270 -8.64 2.94 -11.42
N ALA A 271 -9.19 1.97 -10.69
CA ALA A 271 -9.98 2.25 -9.48
C ALA A 271 -9.12 2.82 -8.35
N THR A 272 -7.90 2.30 -8.15
CA THR A 272 -6.99 2.83 -7.11
C THR A 272 -6.51 4.25 -7.43
N LYS A 273 -6.19 4.53 -8.69
CA LYS A 273 -5.91 5.89 -9.17
C LYS A 273 -7.07 6.83 -8.92
N ARG A 274 -8.28 6.46 -9.36
CA ARG A 274 -9.47 7.28 -9.21
C ARG A 274 -9.81 7.58 -7.74
N ALA A 275 -9.61 6.61 -6.86
CA ALA A 275 -9.79 6.81 -5.42
C ALA A 275 -8.77 7.81 -4.83
N ALA A 276 -7.51 7.76 -5.29
CA ALA A 276 -6.48 8.70 -4.85
C ALA A 276 -6.76 10.14 -5.34
N GLU A 277 -7.19 10.31 -6.60
CA GLU A 277 -7.65 11.60 -7.15
C GLU A 277 -8.82 12.17 -6.33
N TYR A 278 -9.84 11.33 -6.07
CA TYR A 278 -11.01 11.70 -5.27
C TYR A 278 -10.59 12.14 -3.87
N ALA A 279 -9.73 11.38 -3.20
CA ALA A 279 -9.27 11.69 -1.85
C ALA A 279 -8.42 12.96 -1.78
N ARG A 280 -7.55 13.17 -2.76
CA ARG A 280 -6.76 14.39 -2.86
C ARG A 280 -7.67 15.60 -3.04
N LYS A 281 -8.60 15.55 -3.99
CA LYS A 281 -9.60 16.60 -4.21
C LYS A 281 -10.42 16.86 -2.94
N TRP A 282 -10.88 15.81 -2.26
CA TRP A 282 -11.63 15.89 -1.00
C TRP A 282 -10.89 16.68 0.08
N ALA A 283 -9.61 16.37 0.29
CA ALA A 283 -8.82 16.98 1.36
C ALA A 283 -8.29 18.37 1.01
N VAL A 284 -7.91 18.60 -0.25
CA VAL A 284 -7.18 19.79 -0.69
C VAL A 284 -8.12 20.83 -1.31
N ASP A 285 -8.92 20.43 -2.29
CA ASP A 285 -9.75 21.35 -3.09
C ASP A 285 -11.08 21.63 -2.40
N ASP A 286 -11.71 20.58 -1.84
CA ASP A 286 -12.99 20.68 -1.13
C ASP A 286 -12.83 21.00 0.37
N GLU A 287 -11.60 20.91 0.90
CA GLU A 287 -11.24 21.17 2.30
C GLU A 287 -12.14 20.43 3.33
N LYS A 288 -12.65 19.24 2.97
CA LYS A 288 -13.56 18.41 3.81
C LYS A 288 -12.85 17.65 4.95
N GLY A 289 -11.54 17.89 5.09
CA GLY A 289 -10.64 17.28 6.07
C GLY A 289 -10.40 15.80 5.81
N PRO A 290 -10.28 14.97 6.86
CA PRO A 290 -9.80 13.62 6.68
C PRO A 290 -10.84 12.72 6.02
N LEU A 291 -10.34 11.74 5.27
CA LEU A 291 -11.07 10.66 4.62
C LEU A 291 -10.37 9.34 4.93
N LEU A 292 -11.14 8.26 5.07
CA LEU A 292 -10.63 6.91 5.22
C LEU A 292 -10.78 6.16 3.89
N ILE A 293 -9.72 5.55 3.38
CA ILE A 293 -9.76 4.65 2.23
C ILE A 293 -9.42 3.24 2.70
N GLU A 294 -10.16 2.24 2.20
CA GLU A 294 -9.77 0.84 2.30
C GLU A 294 -9.49 0.29 0.90
N PHE A 295 -8.22 0.05 0.59
CA PHE A 295 -7.85 -0.73 -0.60
C PHE A 295 -7.96 -2.21 -0.29
N VAL A 296 -8.93 -2.88 -0.90
CA VAL A 296 -9.08 -4.32 -0.82
C VAL A 296 -8.13 -4.98 -1.80
N THR A 297 -7.01 -5.51 -1.29
CA THR A 297 -5.89 -6.00 -2.11
C THR A 297 -5.42 -7.36 -1.61
N TYR A 298 -4.26 -7.85 -2.09
CA TYR A 298 -3.73 -9.14 -1.68
C TYR A 298 -2.21 -9.26 -1.85
N ARG A 299 -1.53 -9.83 -0.86
CA ARG A 299 -0.09 -10.16 -0.95
C ARG A 299 0.12 -11.63 -1.31
N TYR A 300 0.91 -11.91 -2.34
CA TYR A 300 1.16 -13.29 -2.76
C TYR A 300 2.17 -14.02 -1.89
N GLY A 301 3.20 -13.30 -1.41
CA GLY A 301 4.15 -13.83 -0.43
C GLY A 301 3.53 -13.94 0.97
N GLY A 302 4.20 -14.67 1.86
CA GLY A 302 3.90 -14.64 3.30
C GLY A 302 4.12 -13.25 3.91
N HIS A 303 4.03 -13.15 5.24
CA HIS A 303 4.11 -11.86 5.90
C HIS A 303 5.42 -11.14 5.60
N SER A 304 6.52 -11.86 5.76
CA SER A 304 7.89 -11.49 5.45
C SER A 304 8.61 -12.69 4.84
N MET A 305 9.88 -12.54 4.46
CA MET A 305 10.71 -13.64 3.96
C MET A 305 10.90 -14.82 4.95
N SER A 306 10.66 -14.64 6.25
CA SER A 306 10.71 -15.72 7.23
C SER A 306 9.40 -16.50 7.37
N ASP A 307 8.31 -16.02 6.75
CA ASP A 307 7.00 -16.64 6.81
C ASP A 307 6.63 -17.24 5.44
N PRO A 308 6.51 -18.58 5.32
CA PRO A 308 6.05 -19.22 4.09
C PRO A 308 4.60 -18.89 3.71
N GLY A 309 3.77 -18.45 4.67
CA GLY A 309 2.38 -18.07 4.45
C GLY A 309 1.41 -19.21 4.17
N THR A 310 1.77 -20.46 4.48
CA THR A 310 0.97 -21.66 4.21
C THR A 310 0.26 -22.24 5.44
N THR A 311 0.49 -21.69 6.63
CA THR A 311 -0.09 -22.20 7.90
C THR A 311 -1.45 -21.59 8.23
N TYR A 312 -1.81 -20.48 7.58
CA TYR A 312 -3.03 -19.70 7.88
C TYR A 312 -3.89 -19.38 6.65
N ARG A 313 -3.49 -19.88 5.47
CA ARG A 313 -4.23 -19.80 4.19
C ARG A 313 -3.72 -20.88 3.24
N THR A 314 -4.52 -21.24 2.25
CA THR A 314 -4.19 -22.33 1.33
C THR A 314 -3.39 -21.85 0.12
N ARG A 315 -2.67 -22.76 -0.55
CA ARG A 315 -1.94 -22.43 -1.78
C ARG A 315 -2.91 -22.14 -2.93
N GLU A 316 -4.05 -22.82 -2.93
CA GLU A 316 -5.13 -22.67 -3.90
C GLU A 316 -5.75 -21.26 -3.82
N GLU A 317 -5.89 -20.70 -2.61
CA GLU A 317 -6.35 -19.32 -2.45
C GLU A 317 -5.38 -18.32 -3.12
N VAL A 318 -4.08 -18.44 -2.83
CA VAL A 318 -3.05 -17.56 -3.40
C VAL A 318 -2.98 -17.74 -4.92
N GLN A 319 -3.03 -18.97 -5.42
CA GLN A 319 -3.01 -19.27 -6.84
C GLN A 319 -4.23 -18.66 -7.54
N ARG A 320 -5.43 -18.82 -6.97
CA ARG A 320 -6.67 -18.23 -7.49
C ARG A 320 -6.54 -16.71 -7.57
N MET A 321 -6.12 -16.05 -6.49
CA MET A 321 -5.90 -14.60 -6.47
C MET A 321 -4.94 -14.15 -7.56
N ARG A 322 -3.81 -14.85 -7.75
CA ARG A 322 -2.84 -14.54 -8.80
C ARG A 322 -3.37 -14.81 -10.21
N SER A 323 -4.14 -15.88 -10.41
CA SER A 323 -4.58 -16.27 -11.75
C SER A 323 -5.77 -15.45 -12.23
N THR A 324 -6.64 -15.00 -11.32
CA THR A 324 -7.91 -14.33 -11.68
C THR A 324 -7.97 -12.85 -11.30
N GLN A 325 -7.04 -12.34 -10.49
CA GLN A 325 -7.12 -10.98 -9.92
C GLN A 325 -5.77 -10.25 -9.91
N ASP A 326 -4.76 -10.73 -10.64
CA ASP A 326 -3.46 -10.04 -10.65
C ASP A 326 -3.59 -8.66 -11.32
N PRO A 327 -3.07 -7.58 -10.68
CA PRO A 327 -3.30 -6.22 -11.12
C PRO A 327 -2.60 -5.91 -12.46
N ILE A 328 -1.44 -6.54 -12.70
CA ILE A 328 -0.67 -6.37 -13.94
C ILE A 328 -1.39 -7.07 -15.09
N ARG A 329 -1.87 -8.30 -14.86
CA ARG A 329 -2.65 -9.05 -15.84
C ARG A 329 -4.00 -8.40 -16.15
N GLY A 330 -4.65 -7.82 -15.14
CA GLY A 330 -5.89 -7.06 -15.33
C GLY A 330 -5.69 -5.88 -16.28
N LEU A 331 -4.67 -5.05 -16.03
CA LEU A 331 -4.33 -3.93 -16.92
C LEU A 331 -3.86 -4.40 -18.31
N GLN A 332 -3.07 -5.47 -18.39
CA GLN A 332 -2.66 -6.06 -19.66
C GLN A 332 -3.87 -6.43 -20.52
N LYS A 333 -4.85 -7.13 -19.93
CA LYS A 333 -6.06 -7.54 -20.62
C LYS A 333 -6.84 -6.33 -21.14
N TYR A 334 -6.97 -5.26 -20.35
CA TYR A 334 -7.56 -4.01 -20.82
C TYR A 334 -6.83 -3.43 -22.03
N ILE A 335 -5.49 -3.31 -21.95
CA ILE A 335 -4.66 -2.75 -23.03
C ILE A 335 -4.83 -3.54 -24.33
N GLU A 336 -4.84 -4.87 -24.23
CA GLU A 336 -5.00 -5.78 -25.37
C GLU A 336 -6.42 -5.72 -25.95
N GLU A 337 -7.46 -5.84 -25.12
CA GLU A 337 -8.87 -5.84 -25.54
C GLU A 337 -9.31 -4.50 -26.15
N TRP A 338 -8.80 -3.39 -25.62
CA TRP A 338 -9.11 -2.06 -26.14
C TRP A 338 -8.23 -1.67 -27.33
N GLY A 339 -7.27 -2.52 -27.70
CA GLY A 339 -6.31 -2.26 -28.78
C GLY A 339 -5.50 -0.99 -28.52
N VAL A 340 -5.08 -0.77 -27.27
CA VAL A 340 -4.26 0.37 -26.84
C VAL A 340 -2.79 0.15 -27.21
N ALA A 341 -2.30 -1.08 -27.07
CA ALA A 341 -0.98 -1.50 -27.52
C ALA A 341 -0.97 -2.97 -27.90
N SER A 342 -0.01 -3.34 -28.73
CA SER A 342 0.24 -4.71 -29.15
C SER A 342 0.93 -5.53 -28.06
N GLU A 343 0.82 -6.86 -28.16
CA GLU A 343 1.57 -7.79 -27.31
C GLU A 343 3.08 -7.57 -27.42
N GLN A 344 3.58 -7.20 -28.61
CA GLN A 344 5.00 -6.92 -28.83
C GLN A 344 5.47 -5.66 -28.08
N GLU A 345 4.64 -4.61 -28.02
CA GLU A 345 4.93 -3.41 -27.25
C GLU A 345 4.95 -3.70 -25.75
N LEU A 346 3.97 -4.47 -25.23
CA LEU A 346 3.96 -4.88 -23.83
C LEU A 346 5.18 -5.73 -23.45
N LYS A 347 5.60 -6.66 -24.34
CA LYS A 347 6.84 -7.43 -24.17
C LYS A 347 8.09 -6.55 -24.17
N ALA A 348 8.10 -5.46 -24.93
CA ALA A 348 9.20 -4.50 -24.91
C ALA A 348 9.27 -3.78 -23.55
N LEU A 349 8.14 -3.31 -23.03
CA LEU A 349 8.05 -2.70 -21.69
C LEU A 349 8.49 -3.68 -20.59
N ASP A 350 8.09 -4.95 -20.68
CA ASP A 350 8.53 -6.01 -19.78
C ASP A 350 10.06 -6.18 -19.78
N LYS A 351 10.67 -6.15 -20.98
CA LYS A 351 12.11 -6.28 -21.15
C LYS A 351 12.84 -5.06 -20.60
N GLU A 352 12.30 -3.86 -20.81
CA GLU A 352 12.84 -2.62 -20.25
C GLU A 352 12.79 -2.64 -18.72
N ALA A 353 11.64 -2.94 -18.13
CA ALA A 353 11.46 -3.07 -16.68
C ALA A 353 12.45 -4.09 -16.08
N LYS A 354 12.65 -5.22 -16.77
CA LYS A 354 13.64 -6.22 -16.36
C LYS A 354 15.07 -5.66 -16.43
N ALA A 355 15.45 -5.05 -17.54
CA ALA A 355 16.81 -4.53 -17.73
C ALA A 355 17.13 -3.43 -16.69
N GLU A 356 16.18 -2.55 -16.41
CA GLU A 356 16.30 -1.51 -15.39
C GLU A 356 16.57 -2.10 -14.00
N VAL A 357 15.79 -3.10 -13.58
CA VAL A 357 15.97 -3.77 -12.28
C VAL A 357 17.28 -4.56 -12.22
N ASP A 358 17.61 -5.32 -13.26
CA ASP A 358 18.85 -6.09 -13.31
C ASP A 358 20.07 -5.16 -13.19
N GLN A 359 20.08 -4.04 -13.92
CA GLN A 359 21.12 -3.03 -13.84
C GLN A 359 21.22 -2.44 -12.42
N ALA A 360 20.09 -2.02 -11.83
CA ALA A 360 20.06 -1.46 -10.49
C ALA A 360 20.57 -2.44 -9.41
N VAL A 361 20.29 -3.73 -9.56
CA VAL A 361 20.77 -4.79 -8.67
C VAL A 361 22.29 -4.94 -8.77
N GLU A 362 22.85 -4.98 -9.97
CA GLU A 362 24.30 -5.10 -10.15
C GLU A 362 25.03 -3.86 -9.64
N GLU A 363 24.51 -2.67 -9.92
CA GLU A 363 25.06 -1.42 -9.37
C GLU A 363 25.01 -1.37 -7.83
N ALA A 364 23.93 -1.88 -7.23
CA ALA A 364 23.81 -1.93 -5.77
C ALA A 364 24.79 -2.93 -5.14
N LYS A 365 25.01 -4.10 -5.77
CA LYS A 365 26.01 -5.09 -5.30
C LYS A 365 27.44 -4.57 -5.35
N GLN A 366 27.75 -3.73 -6.34
CA GLN A 366 29.07 -3.12 -6.50
C GLN A 366 29.34 -2.00 -5.48
N SER A 367 28.30 -1.41 -4.89
CA SER A 367 28.48 -0.40 -3.84
C SER A 367 29.15 -1.03 -2.62
N PRO A 368 30.14 -0.37 -2.00
CA PRO A 368 30.77 -0.87 -0.79
C PRO A 368 29.79 -0.87 0.40
N GLU A 369 30.11 -1.67 1.41
CA GLU A 369 29.48 -1.59 2.74
C GLU A 369 29.83 -0.26 3.42
N PRO A 370 28.98 0.27 4.33
CA PRO A 370 29.29 1.43 5.15
C PRO A 370 30.60 1.25 5.92
N LYS A 371 31.37 2.32 6.04
CA LYS A 371 32.63 2.30 6.80
C LYS A 371 32.30 2.25 8.30
N ALA A 372 33.22 1.71 9.10
CA ALA A 372 33.04 1.67 10.55
C ALA A 372 32.83 3.06 11.18
N VAL A 373 33.40 4.12 10.59
CA VAL A 373 33.19 5.50 11.05
C VAL A 373 31.74 5.98 10.87
N ASP A 374 31.01 5.42 9.90
CA ASP A 374 29.63 5.83 9.61
C ASP A 374 28.67 5.39 10.73
N LEU A 375 29.06 4.44 11.59
CA LEU A 375 28.28 4.02 12.76
C LEU A 375 27.97 5.17 13.72
N TRP A 376 28.84 6.18 13.77
CA TRP A 376 28.74 7.31 14.71
C TRP A 376 28.00 8.53 14.15
N THR A 377 27.56 8.44 12.90
CA THR A 377 26.89 9.54 12.19
C THR A 377 25.37 9.45 12.37
N ASP A 378 24.68 10.58 12.16
CA ASP A 378 23.22 10.68 12.08
C ASP A 378 22.43 10.32 13.36
N ILE A 379 23.08 10.28 14.53
CA ILE A 379 22.41 10.11 15.84
C ILE A 379 21.73 11.41 16.28
N TYR A 380 22.41 12.53 16.08
CA TYR A 380 21.93 13.88 16.38
C TYR A 380 21.87 14.70 15.09
N TYR A 381 20.98 15.70 15.06
CA TYR A 381 21.01 16.70 14.00
C TYR A 381 22.31 17.49 14.12
N LYS A 382 23.00 17.69 12.99
CA LYS A 382 24.31 18.36 12.94
C LYS A 382 24.33 19.65 13.75
N GLY A 383 25.30 19.77 14.65
CA GLY A 383 25.45 20.88 15.60
C GLY A 383 24.71 20.69 16.94
N THR A 384 24.03 19.56 17.15
CA THR A 384 23.35 19.23 18.42
C THR A 384 23.93 18.00 19.11
N GLU A 385 24.99 17.43 18.55
CA GLU A 385 25.73 16.30 19.09
C GLU A 385 26.44 16.60 20.43
N PRO A 386 26.54 15.62 21.34
CA PRO A 386 27.43 15.71 22.49
C PRO A 386 28.89 15.70 22.03
N PRO A 387 29.84 16.21 22.84
CA PRO A 387 31.26 16.26 22.44
C PRO A 387 31.91 14.88 22.28
N ARG A 388 31.31 13.82 22.84
CA ARG A 388 31.83 12.46 22.75
C ARG A 388 30.73 11.42 22.88
N MET A 389 30.95 10.25 22.29
CA MET A 389 30.13 9.05 22.45
C MET A 389 30.97 7.85 22.83
N ARG A 390 30.40 6.97 23.65
CA ARG A 390 31.05 5.75 24.11
C ARG A 390 30.70 4.60 23.17
N GLY A 391 31.70 3.79 22.84
CA GLY A 391 31.56 2.51 22.15
C GLY A 391 31.37 1.34 23.09
N ARG A 392 31.86 0.18 22.65
CA ARG A 392 31.66 -1.09 23.36
C ARG A 392 32.46 -1.11 24.66
N GLU A 393 33.68 -0.58 24.60
CA GLU A 393 34.60 -0.50 25.72
C GLU A 393 34.68 0.94 26.26
N ARG A 394 35.31 1.13 27.43
CA ARG A 394 35.40 2.46 28.04
C ARG A 394 36.34 3.37 27.24
N GLU A 395 37.34 2.78 26.61
CA GLU A 395 38.41 3.43 25.85
C GLU A 395 38.01 3.68 24.38
N GLU A 396 37.00 2.97 23.87
CA GLU A 396 36.43 3.21 22.55
C GLU A 396 35.53 4.45 22.63
N VAL A 397 36.09 5.63 22.34
CA VAL A 397 35.36 6.90 22.40
C VAL A 397 35.40 7.58 21.03
N HIS A 398 34.23 7.82 20.45
CA HIS A 398 34.08 8.66 19.27
C HIS A 398 34.00 10.12 19.70
N VAL A 399 34.73 10.98 19.01
CA VAL A 399 34.71 12.44 19.17
C VAL A 399 34.24 13.02 17.86
N TYR A 400 33.19 13.84 17.93
CA TYR A 400 32.54 14.45 16.77
C TYR A 400 33.40 15.52 16.09
#